data_AF-A0A834XCJ2-F1
#
_entry.id   AF-A0A834XCJ2-F1
#
_cell.length_a   1.000
_cell.length_b   1.000
_cell.length_c   1.000
_cell.angle_alpha   90.00
_cell.angle_beta   90.00
_cell.angle_gamma   90.00
#
_symmetry.space_group_name_H-M   'P 1'
#
loop_
_entity.id
_entity.type
_entity.pdbx_description
1 polymer ?
#
loop_
_entity_poly.entity_id
_entity_poly.type
_entity_poly.pdbx_seq_one_letter_code
_entity_poly.pdbx_strand_id
1 'polypeptide(L)'
;MQQQLQIFEYEVDKNVVEGECLVVRRDLICQIEKHVLNEQRENIFRIRCRVQNKVCRLIIDGGSVTNVASTTMVEKLNLPIVRHPRPYKLQLSNECGEIKVDKQVLVSFSIGKYCDEILCDVVPMHAGHILLGRPWELDRKAKKNRANI
;
A
#
# COMPACT_ATOMS: atom_id res chain seq x y z
N MET A 1 -15.63 -19.28 -2.68
CA MET A 1 -14.54 -18.65 -1.90
C MET A 1 -13.72 -17.78 -2.84
N GLN A 2 -14.07 -16.51 -2.97
CA GLN A 2 -13.25 -15.48 -3.61
C GLN A 2 -13.38 -14.26 -2.71
N GLN A 3 -12.25 -13.75 -2.20
CA GLN A 3 -12.25 -12.53 -1.41
C GLN A 3 -12.19 -11.33 -2.36
N GLN A 4 -13.12 -10.42 -2.13
CA GLN A 4 -13.41 -9.20 -2.86
C GLN A 4 -12.67 -8.05 -2.17
N LEU A 5 -11.88 -7.27 -2.91
CA LEU A 5 -11.32 -6.01 -2.42
C LEU A 5 -12.37 -4.91 -2.66
N GLN A 6 -13.00 -4.44 -1.58
CA GLN A 6 -13.92 -3.30 -1.63
C GLN A 6 -13.22 -2.07 -1.04
N ILE A 7 -13.12 -0.98 -1.81
CA ILE A 7 -12.48 0.26 -1.39
C ILE A 7 -13.58 1.25 -1.01
N PHE A 8 -13.73 1.52 0.29
CA PHE A 8 -14.48 2.68 0.78
C PHE A 8 -13.52 3.76 1.28
N GLU A 9 -13.72 5.00 0.84
CA GLU A 9 -13.01 6.18 1.34
C GLU A 9 -13.66 6.68 2.63
N TYR A 10 -12.85 7.06 3.60
CA TYR A 10 -13.27 7.87 4.74
C TYR A 10 -12.20 8.92 5.02
N GLU A 11 -12.62 10.17 5.21
CA GLU A 11 -11.75 11.33 5.39
C GLU A 11 -11.72 11.66 6.89
N VAL A 12 -10.56 11.58 7.56
CA VAL A 12 -10.39 12.15 8.91
C VAL A 12 -9.01 12.78 9.13
N ASP A 13 -9.10 14.10 9.26
CA ASP A 13 -8.39 15.11 10.06
C ASP A 13 -6.89 15.43 9.91
N LYS A 14 -6.66 16.74 10.01
CA LYS A 14 -5.52 17.55 9.62
C LYS A 14 -4.39 17.44 10.64
N ASN A 15 -3.35 16.70 10.28
CA ASN A 15 -2.00 17.11 10.64
C ASN A 15 -1.27 17.47 9.35
N VAL A 16 -0.87 18.73 9.25
CA VAL A 16 -0.30 19.35 8.05
C VAL A 16 1.08 18.77 7.83
N VAL A 17 1.17 17.79 6.92
CA VAL A 17 2.45 17.41 6.33
C VAL A 17 2.67 18.39 5.18
N GLU A 18 3.41 19.47 5.44
CA GLU A 18 3.83 20.40 4.39
C GLU A 18 4.77 19.68 3.40
N GLY A 19 4.40 19.66 2.13
CA GLY A 19 5.16 19.05 1.05
C GLY A 19 4.29 18.83 -0.19
N GLU A 20 4.92 18.86 -1.37
CA GLU A 20 4.23 18.59 -2.63
C GLU A 20 3.61 17.19 -2.61
N CYS A 21 2.29 17.13 -2.81
CA CYS A 21 1.51 15.90 -2.80
C CYS A 21 1.56 15.23 -4.17
N LEU A 22 1.97 13.96 -4.22
CA LEU A 22 1.91 13.16 -5.45
C LEU A 22 0.46 12.70 -5.64
N VAL A 23 -0.39 13.52 -6.28
CA VAL A 23 -1.76 13.10 -6.64
C VAL A 23 -1.79 12.76 -8.13
N VAL A 24 -2.29 11.58 -8.48
CA VAL A 24 -2.78 11.27 -9.83
C VAL A 24 -4.26 10.96 -9.69
N ARG A 25 -5.10 11.84 -10.22
CA ARG A 25 -6.56 11.73 -10.19
C ARG A 25 -7.03 11.23 -11.55
N ARG A 26 -7.62 10.04 -11.59
CA ARG A 26 -8.45 9.55 -12.71
C ARG A 26 -9.62 8.79 -12.09
N ASP A 27 -10.80 9.38 -12.22
CA ASP A 27 -12.04 8.91 -11.59
C ASP A 27 -12.71 7.83 -12.48
N LEU A 28 -13.18 6.75 -11.86
CA LEU A 28 -14.18 5.86 -12.45
C LEU A 28 -15.20 5.52 -11.36
N ILE A 29 -16.43 6.04 -11.52
CA ILE A 29 -17.55 5.84 -10.60
C ILE A 29 -18.34 4.61 -11.07
N CYS A 30 -18.47 3.58 -10.23
CA CYS A 30 -19.44 2.49 -10.41
C CYS A 30 -20.32 2.38 -9.16
N GLN A 31 -21.64 2.39 -9.36
CA GLN A 31 -22.67 2.37 -8.32
C GLN A 31 -22.68 1.01 -7.60
N ILE A 32 -22.88 1.01 -6.27
CA ILE A 32 -23.06 -0.21 -5.47
C ILE A 32 -24.45 -0.17 -4.83
N GLU A 33 -25.30 -1.13 -5.22
CA GLU A 33 -26.53 -1.47 -4.50
C GLU A 33 -26.22 -2.02 -3.10
N LYS A 34 -26.99 -1.54 -2.13
CA LYS A 34 -26.90 -1.96 -0.72
C LYS A 34 -27.43 -3.38 -0.59
N HIS A 35 -26.62 -4.27 -0.03
CA HIS A 35 -27.15 -5.34 0.81
C HIS A 35 -26.38 -5.43 2.12
N VAL A 36 -27.18 -5.54 3.18
CA VAL A 36 -26.93 -5.17 4.56
C VAL A 36 -26.53 -6.41 5.38
N LEU A 37 -25.72 -6.17 6.42
CA LEU A 37 -25.35 -7.05 7.54
C LEU A 37 -24.26 -8.11 7.29
N ASN A 38 -23.01 -7.72 7.52
CA ASN A 38 -22.18 -8.34 8.55
C ASN A 38 -21.01 -7.40 8.90
N GLU A 39 -20.93 -7.01 10.17
CA GLU A 39 -19.91 -6.14 10.76
C GLU A 39 -18.55 -6.85 10.83
N GLN A 40 -17.93 -7.16 9.69
CA GLN A 40 -16.50 -7.46 9.65
C GLN A 40 -15.77 -6.13 9.54
N ARG A 41 -15.21 -5.66 10.66
CA ARG A 41 -14.27 -4.52 10.64
C ARG A 41 -13.10 -4.89 9.72
N GLU A 42 -13.13 -4.43 8.48
CA GLU A 42 -12.00 -4.52 7.57
C GLU A 42 -10.82 -3.78 8.22
N ASN A 43 -9.75 -4.50 8.59
CA ASN A 43 -8.55 -3.95 9.25
C ASN A 43 -7.66 -3.18 8.24
N ILE A 44 -8.27 -2.39 7.38
CA ILE A 44 -7.59 -1.57 6.37
C ILE A 44 -7.41 -0.18 6.97
N PHE A 45 -6.16 0.19 7.25
CA PHE A 45 -5.80 1.51 7.74
C PHE A 45 -5.15 2.32 6.64
N ARG A 46 -5.62 3.55 6.43
CA ARG A 46 -5.02 4.49 5.47
C ARG A 46 -4.35 5.61 6.24
N ILE A 47 -3.10 5.92 5.89
CA ILE A 47 -2.31 6.95 6.54
C ILE A 47 -1.45 7.69 5.50
N ARG A 48 -1.03 8.91 5.83
CA ARG A 48 -0.03 9.65 5.04
C ARG A 48 1.35 9.40 5.60
N CYS A 49 2.30 9.09 4.72
CA CYS A 49 3.72 8.99 5.04
C CYS A 49 4.53 9.92 4.14
N ARG A 50 5.81 10.08 4.45
CA ARG A 50 6.76 10.83 3.62
C ARG A 50 7.77 9.87 2.99
N VAL A 51 7.98 9.97 1.68
CA VAL A 51 9.03 9.25 0.94
C VAL A 51 9.81 10.29 0.15
N GLN A 52 11.14 10.35 0.34
CA GLN A 52 12.01 11.37 -0.28
C GLN A 52 11.40 12.79 -0.27
N ASN A 53 10.92 13.21 0.90
CA ASN A 53 10.31 14.53 1.11
C ASN A 53 8.93 14.77 0.43
N LYS A 54 8.34 13.79 -0.24
CA LYS A 54 6.98 13.86 -0.83
C LYS A 54 5.97 13.11 0.01
N VAL A 55 4.74 13.64 0.05
CA VAL A 55 3.63 13.01 0.79
C VAL A 55 3.03 11.87 -0.03
N CYS A 56 2.99 10.67 0.56
CA CYS A 56 2.51 9.45 -0.05
C CYS A 56 1.37 8.82 0.80
N ARG A 57 0.29 8.42 0.13
CA ARG A 57 -0.75 7.54 0.69
C ARG A 57 -0.20 6.13 0.95
N LEU A 58 -0.21 5.72 2.22
CA LEU A 58 0.15 4.40 2.73
C LEU A 58 -1.11 3.66 3.17
N ILE A 59 -1.26 2.41 2.76
CA ILE A 59 -2.34 1.52 3.18
C ILE A 59 -1.71 0.39 4.00
N ILE A 60 -2.27 0.07 5.15
CA ILE A 60 -1.93 -1.11 5.94
C ILE A 60 -3.13 -2.03 5.86
N ASP A 61 -2.93 -3.23 5.33
CA ASP A 61 -3.97 -4.23 5.15
C ASP A 61 -3.43 -5.60 5.56
N GLY A 62 -3.84 -6.06 6.76
CA GLY A 62 -3.46 -7.38 7.27
C GLY A 62 -4.02 -8.55 6.44
N GLY A 63 -4.98 -8.31 5.54
CA GLY A 63 -5.45 -9.31 4.57
C GLY A 63 -4.50 -9.48 3.39
N SER A 64 -3.74 -8.44 3.05
CA SER A 64 -2.80 -8.45 1.93
C SER A 64 -1.58 -9.33 2.23
N VAL A 65 -1.16 -10.10 1.23
CA VAL A 65 -0.12 -11.12 1.39
C VAL A 65 1.28 -10.63 1.02
N THR A 66 1.38 -9.44 0.43
CA THR A 66 2.63 -8.83 -0.06
C THR A 66 2.69 -7.35 0.33
N ASN A 67 3.90 -6.78 0.37
CA ASN A 67 4.08 -5.33 0.41
C ASN A 67 4.23 -4.81 -1.02
N VAL A 68 3.55 -3.72 -1.35
CA VAL A 68 3.46 -3.22 -2.72
C VAL A 68 3.81 -1.73 -2.76
N ALA A 69 4.53 -1.33 -3.79
CA ALA A 69 4.77 0.06 -4.16
C ALA A 69 4.19 0.33 -5.55
N SER A 70 3.51 1.47 -5.71
CA SER A 70 2.93 1.83 -6.99
C SER A 70 4.02 2.23 -7.99
N THR A 71 3.93 1.71 -9.22
CA THR A 71 4.84 2.06 -10.32
C THR A 71 4.97 3.57 -10.49
N THR A 72 3.85 4.29 -10.42
CA THR A 72 3.82 5.75 -10.55
C THR A 72 4.59 6.48 -9.44
N MET A 73 4.55 6.01 -8.20
CA MET A 73 5.36 6.59 -7.12
C MET A 73 6.85 6.36 -7.39
N VAL A 74 7.21 5.11 -7.71
CA VAL A 74 8.59 4.69 -7.95
C VAL A 74 9.21 5.52 -9.08
N GLU A 75 8.50 5.69 -10.19
CA GLU A 75 8.95 6.49 -11.34
C GLU A 75 9.05 7.98 -11.00
N LYS A 76 8.03 8.58 -10.38
CA LYS A 76 8.03 10.01 -10.05
C LYS A 76 9.11 10.40 -9.04
N LEU A 77 9.44 9.50 -8.12
CA LEU A 77 10.49 9.70 -7.12
C LEU A 77 11.85 9.19 -7.60
N ASN A 78 11.93 8.60 -8.79
CA ASN A 78 13.13 7.99 -9.33
C ASN A 78 13.80 7.03 -8.32
N LEU A 79 12.99 6.19 -7.66
CA LEU A 79 13.49 5.25 -6.67
C LEU A 79 14.27 4.12 -7.36
N PRO A 80 15.39 3.66 -6.76
CA PRO A 80 16.17 2.57 -7.34
C PRO A 80 15.39 1.25 -7.30
N ILE A 81 15.17 0.67 -8.47
CA ILE A 81 14.52 -0.63 -8.63
C ILE A 81 15.55 -1.75 -8.74
N VAL A 82 15.22 -2.92 -8.17
CA VAL A 82 15.99 -4.15 -8.31
C VAL A 82 15.14 -5.21 -9.00
N ARG A 83 15.78 -6.15 -9.71
CA ARG A 83 15.06 -7.29 -10.30
C ARG A 83 14.56 -8.20 -9.20
N HIS A 84 13.31 -8.62 -9.31
CA HIS A 84 12.72 -9.57 -8.36
C HIS A 84 13.44 -10.93 -8.51
N PRO A 85 13.93 -11.54 -7.41
CA PRO A 85 14.70 -12.79 -7.48
C PRO A 85 13.86 -13.99 -7.98
N ARG A 86 12.54 -13.93 -7.78
CA ARG A 86 11.57 -14.95 -8.21
C ARG A 86 10.33 -14.33 -8.85
N PRO A 87 10.41 -13.84 -10.10
CA PRO A 87 9.28 -13.18 -10.74
C PRO A 87 8.03 -14.07 -10.75
N TYR A 88 6.88 -13.48 -10.50
CA TYR A 88 5.62 -14.20 -10.44
C TYR A 88 4.49 -13.37 -11.04
N LYS A 89 3.27 -13.91 -11.00
CA LYS A 89 2.11 -13.26 -11.58
C LYS A 89 1.01 -13.12 -10.55
N LEU A 90 0.40 -11.94 -10.50
CA LEU A 90 -0.74 -11.61 -9.66
C LEU A 90 -1.98 -11.55 -10.53
N GLN A 91 -3.07 -12.20 -10.08
CA GLN A 91 -4.38 -12.00 -10.65
C GLN A 91 -5.05 -10.83 -9.93
N LEU A 92 -5.38 -9.77 -10.68
CA LEU A 92 -6.17 -8.67 -10.16
C LEU A 92 -7.65 -9.08 -10.21
N SER A 93 -8.41 -8.78 -9.16
CA SER A 93 -9.82 -9.16 -9.10
C SER A 93 -10.63 -8.48 -10.22
N ASN A 94 -11.38 -9.31 -10.95
CA ASN A 94 -12.50 -9.00 -11.84
C ASN A 94 -12.21 -8.01 -12.98
N GLU A 95 -11.58 -8.51 -14.06
CA GLU A 95 -11.45 -7.88 -15.40
C GLU A 95 -10.08 -7.24 -15.73
N CYS A 96 -9.18 -7.08 -14.76
CA CYS A 96 -7.94 -6.32 -14.97
C CYS A 96 -6.68 -7.18 -15.22
N GLY A 97 -6.85 -8.28 -15.95
CA GLY A 97 -5.75 -9.09 -16.48
C GLY A 97 -4.78 -9.66 -15.44
N GLU A 98 -3.66 -10.18 -15.95
CA GLU A 98 -2.59 -10.75 -15.15
C GLU A 98 -1.43 -9.76 -15.05
N ILE A 99 -1.01 -9.42 -13.83
CA ILE A 99 0.10 -8.50 -13.59
C ILE A 99 1.36 -9.33 -13.31
N LYS A 100 2.39 -9.15 -14.14
CA LYS A 100 3.70 -9.73 -13.87
C LYS A 100 4.46 -8.87 -12.85
N VAL A 101 4.86 -9.50 -11.76
CA VAL A 101 5.73 -8.91 -10.75
C VAL A 101 7.16 -9.39 -11.00
N ASP A 102 8.01 -8.50 -11.50
CA ASP A 102 9.41 -8.81 -11.80
C ASP A 102 10.42 -7.76 -11.27
N LYS A 103 9.92 -6.79 -10.51
CA LYS A 103 10.70 -5.70 -9.93
C LYS A 103 10.33 -5.48 -8.47
N GLN A 104 11.32 -5.10 -7.68
CA GLN A 104 11.16 -4.68 -6.29
C GLN A 104 11.81 -3.31 -6.09
N VAL A 105 11.40 -2.63 -5.04
CA VAL A 105 11.94 -1.34 -4.62
C VAL A 105 12.07 -1.33 -3.10
N LEU A 106 13.18 -0.79 -2.61
CA LEU A 106 13.35 -0.52 -1.20
C LEU A 106 12.78 0.87 -0.91
N VAL A 107 11.74 0.95 -0.08
CA VAL A 107 11.03 2.20 0.22
C VAL A 107 11.33 2.58 1.66
N SER A 108 12.11 3.64 1.84
CA SER A 108 12.29 4.30 3.12
C SER A 108 11.19 5.36 3.29
N PHE A 109 10.39 5.23 4.34
CA PHE A 109 9.27 6.15 4.61
C PHE A 109 9.23 6.60 6.07
N SER A 110 8.57 7.73 6.31
CA SER A 110 8.33 8.23 7.67
C SER A 110 6.88 8.60 7.94
N ILE A 111 6.47 8.41 9.19
CA ILE A 111 5.14 8.77 9.73
C ILE A 111 5.37 9.52 11.04
N GLY A 112 5.29 10.85 11.00
CA GLY A 112 5.72 11.67 12.14
C GLY A 112 7.18 11.41 12.48
N LYS A 113 7.46 10.95 13.72
CA LYS A 113 8.81 10.58 14.17
C LYS A 113 9.22 9.15 13.83
N TYR A 114 8.27 8.33 13.36
CA TYR A 114 8.54 6.95 12.98
C TYR A 114 9.22 6.91 11.61
N CYS A 115 10.27 6.10 11.47
CA CYS A 115 10.94 5.83 10.20
C CYS A 115 11.08 4.32 10.03
N ASP A 116 10.89 3.83 8.81
CA ASP A 116 11.10 2.43 8.46
C ASP A 116 11.58 2.31 7.02
N GLU A 117 12.10 1.15 6.70
CA GLU A 117 12.54 0.81 5.36
C GLU A 117 12.07 -0.61 5.03
N ILE A 118 11.41 -0.75 3.89
CA ILE A 118 10.72 -1.98 3.51
C ILE A 118 10.98 -2.32 2.06
N LEU A 119 11.12 -3.62 1.77
CA LEU A 119 11.14 -4.10 0.40
C LEU A 119 9.70 -4.31 -0.08
N CYS A 120 9.37 -3.70 -1.22
CA CYS A 120 8.05 -3.77 -1.84
C CYS A 120 8.15 -4.29 -3.27
N ASP A 121 7.15 -5.05 -3.68
CA ASP A 121 6.93 -5.43 -5.07
C ASP A 121 6.37 -4.23 -5.84
N VAL A 122 6.88 -4.00 -7.05
CA VAL A 122 6.45 -2.88 -7.89
C VAL A 122 5.31 -3.33 -8.79
N VAL A 123 4.13 -2.72 -8.61
CA VAL A 123 2.94 -3.04 -9.43
C VAL A 123 2.18 -1.76 -9.81
N PRO A 124 1.44 -1.77 -10.94
CA PRO A 124 0.49 -0.70 -11.24
C PRO A 124 -0.66 -0.74 -10.22
N MET A 125 -0.81 0.32 -9.43
CA MET A 125 -1.83 0.44 -8.38
C MET A 125 -2.37 1.87 -8.29
N HIS A 126 -3.69 2.02 -8.20
CA HIS A 126 -4.37 3.33 -8.09
C HIS A 126 -4.86 3.68 -6.68
N ALA A 127 -5.04 2.67 -5.81
CA ALA A 127 -5.59 2.84 -4.46
C ALA A 127 -4.68 3.65 -3.52
N GLY A 128 -3.37 3.64 -3.76
CA GLY A 128 -2.38 4.30 -2.92
C GLY A 128 -1.00 4.31 -3.57
N HIS A 129 0.00 4.72 -2.81
CA HIS A 129 1.40 4.70 -3.25
C HIS A 129 2.16 3.51 -2.67
N ILE A 130 1.82 3.13 -1.43
CA ILE A 130 2.40 1.98 -0.73
C ILE A 130 1.27 1.20 -0.08
N LEU A 131 1.34 -0.12 -0.13
CA LEU A 131 0.50 -1.04 0.63
C LEU A 131 1.40 -1.97 1.47
N LEU A 132 1.12 -2.06 2.76
CA LEU A 132 1.79 -2.95 3.71
C LEU A 132 0.87 -4.11 4.03
N GLY A 133 1.33 -5.30 3.72
CA GLY A 133 0.63 -6.54 4.03
C GLY A 133 1.18 -7.24 5.26
N ARG A 134 0.84 -8.52 5.37
CA ARG A 134 1.32 -9.43 6.41
C ARG A 134 2.84 -9.45 6.60
N PRO A 135 3.70 -9.40 5.56
CA PRO A 135 5.15 -9.40 5.78
C PRO A 135 5.62 -8.27 6.71
N TRP A 136 5.14 -7.05 6.48
CA TRP A 136 5.49 -5.91 7.34
C TRP A 136 4.95 -6.08 8.78
N GLU A 137 3.72 -6.57 8.94
CA GLU A 137 3.15 -6.82 10.27
C GLU A 137 3.94 -7.86 11.06
N LEU A 138 4.43 -8.91 10.41
CA LEU A 138 5.25 -9.95 11.02
C LEU A 138 6.61 -9.40 11.45
N ASP A 139 7.29 -8.65 10.58
CA ASP A 139 8.56 -8.00 10.90
C ASP A 139 8.43 -7.06 12.10
N ARG A 140 7.30 -6.34 12.18
CA ARG A 140 7.00 -5.44 13.29
C ARG A 140 6.81 -6.17 14.62
N LYS A 141 6.10 -7.31 14.60
CA LYS A 141 5.93 -8.17 15.78
C LYS A 141 7.26 -8.75 16.24
N ALA A 142 8.12 -9.19 15.32
CA ALA A 142 9.45 -9.69 15.65
C ALA A 142 10.35 -8.62 16.28
N LYS A 143 10.36 -7.40 15.72
CA LYS A 143 11.11 -6.25 16.30
C LYS A 143 10.62 -5.90 17.71
N LYS A 144 9.31 -5.94 17.96
CA LYS A 144 8.74 -5.67 19.30
C LYS A 144 9.14 -6.74 20.33
N ASN A 145 9.14 -8.01 19.94
CA ASN A 145 9.53 -9.10 20.84
C ASN A 145 11.01 -9.07 21.21
N ARG A 146 11.89 -8.64 20.31
CA ARG A 146 13.32 -8.45 20.60
C ARG A 146 13.64 -7.30 21.54
N ALA A 147 12.76 -6.29 21.63
CA ALA A 147 12.94 -5.16 22.55
C ALA A 147 12.46 -5.46 23.98
N ASN A 148 11.85 -6.64 24.21
CA ASN A 148 11.28 -7.07 25.50
C ASN A 148 12.03 -8.27 26.11
N ILE A 149 13.26 -8.54 25.68
CA ILE A 149 14.19 -9.54 26.22
C ILE A 149 15.47 -8.79 26.59
#